data_AF-A0A7Z7K9I9-F1
#
_entry.id   AF-A0A7Z7K9I9-F1
#
_cell.length_a   1.000
_cell.length_b   1.000
_cell.length_c   1.000
_cell.angle_alpha   90.00
_cell.angle_beta   90.00
_cell.angle_gamma   90.00
#
_symmetry.space_group_name_H-M   'P 1'
#
loop_
_entity.id
_entity.type
_entity.pdbx_description
1 polymer ?
#
loop_
_entity_poly.entity_id
_entity_poly.type
_entity_poly.pdbx_seq_one_letter_code
_entity_poly.pdbx_strand_id
1 'polypeptide(L)'
;MIDVENILEKMKPNQKINYDWVMQQMVKQWQASDIRPKILMHVCCAPCSTYTLEYLSQWADVTIYFANSNIHPKDEYYRREYVTQKFVHDFNKNTGYSVQFLSAPYEPNEFFKIVHGLEEEPEGGERCKVCYDFRLDKTAEKAVELGFDYFGSALTISPHKNSQTINTIGIDVQKIYDTQYLPSDLKKK
;
A
#
# COMPACT_ATOMS: atom_id res chain seq x y z
N MET A 1 -6.75 -13.92 10.03
CA MET A 1 -5.67 -13.24 9.29
C MET A 1 -4.42 -13.18 10.14
N ILE A 2 -3.24 -13.07 9.53
CA ILE A 2 -1.96 -13.00 10.25
C ILE A 2 -1.73 -11.55 10.62
N ASP A 3 -1.77 -11.23 11.91
CA ASP A 3 -1.32 -9.92 12.36
C ASP A 3 0.22 -9.86 12.31
N VAL A 4 0.74 -8.80 11.69
CA VAL A 4 2.17 -8.54 11.58
C VAL A 4 2.83 -8.36 12.95
N GLU A 5 2.12 -7.82 13.95
CA GLU A 5 2.67 -7.62 15.29
C GLU A 5 3.10 -8.95 15.93
N ASN A 6 2.35 -10.04 15.70
CA ASN A 6 2.72 -11.39 16.17
C ASN A 6 4.06 -11.91 15.59
N ILE A 7 4.46 -11.42 14.40
CA ILE A 7 5.76 -11.76 13.80
C ILE A 7 6.84 -10.87 14.41
N LEU A 8 6.55 -9.57 14.59
CA LEU A 8 7.49 -8.58 15.10
C LEU A 8 7.85 -8.80 16.57
N GLU A 9 6.91 -9.24 17.41
CA GLU A 9 7.14 -9.57 18.83
C GLU A 9 8.22 -10.65 19.04
N LYS A 10 8.43 -11.51 18.04
CA LYS A 10 9.44 -12.58 18.07
C LYS A 10 10.82 -12.09 17.65
N MET A 11 10.93 -10.84 17.17
CA MET A 11 12.20 -10.23 16.75
C MET A 11 12.89 -9.53 17.92
N LYS A 12 14.21 -9.37 17.83
CA LYS A 12 14.98 -8.66 18.88
C LYS A 12 14.59 -7.18 18.92
N PRO A 13 14.44 -6.58 20.12
CA PRO A 13 14.23 -5.13 20.25
C PRO A 13 15.34 -4.35 19.53
N ASN A 14 14.98 -3.26 18.84
CA ASN A 14 15.88 -2.34 18.13
C ASN A 14 16.61 -2.92 16.90
N GLN A 15 16.21 -4.08 16.40
CA GLN A 15 16.71 -4.59 15.12
C GLN A 15 15.98 -3.93 13.95
N LYS A 16 16.71 -3.52 12.91
CA LYS A 16 16.11 -3.10 11.64
C LYS A 16 15.28 -4.25 11.06
N ILE A 17 13.99 -4.01 10.84
CA ILE A 17 13.05 -5.03 10.37
C ILE A 17 13.28 -5.28 8.88
N ASN A 18 13.41 -6.56 8.52
CA ASN A 18 13.43 -6.98 7.12
C ASN A 18 11.99 -7.27 6.66
N TYR A 19 11.29 -6.26 6.17
CA TYR A 19 9.87 -6.39 5.77
C TYR A 19 9.65 -7.32 4.58
N ASP A 20 10.65 -7.50 3.70
CA ASP A 20 10.61 -8.55 2.67
C ASP A 20 10.56 -9.95 3.30
N TRP A 21 11.39 -10.22 4.31
CA TRP A 21 11.35 -11.49 5.05
C TRP A 21 10.02 -11.69 5.80
N VAL A 22 9.47 -10.62 6.41
CA VAL A 22 8.17 -10.67 7.11
C VAL A 22 7.06 -11.04 6.13
N MET A 23 6.98 -10.35 4.99
CA MET A 23 6.00 -10.65 3.93
C MET A 23 6.13 -12.09 3.45
N GLN A 24 7.36 -12.60 3.25
CA GLN A 24 7.60 -13.99 2.88
C GLN A 24 7.13 -14.99 3.96
N GLN A 25 7.23 -14.67 5.25
CA GLN A 25 6.67 -15.54 6.29
C GLN A 25 5.14 -15.58 6.23
N MET A 26 4.50 -14.42 5.99
CA MET A 26 3.05 -14.36 5.82
C MET A 26 2.59 -15.19 4.63
N VAL A 27 3.27 -15.05 3.47
CA VAL A 27 3.01 -15.87 2.27
C VAL A 27 3.15 -17.37 2.55
N LYS A 28 4.23 -17.79 3.23
CA LYS A 28 4.43 -19.21 3.59
C LYS A 28 3.29 -19.74 4.46
N GLN A 29 2.79 -18.94 5.39
CA GLN A 29 1.69 -19.35 6.25
C GLN A 29 0.34 -19.38 5.50
N TRP A 30 0.10 -18.46 4.56
CA TRP A 30 -1.06 -18.53 3.67
C TRP A 30 -1.03 -19.81 2.82
N GLN A 31 0.13 -20.14 2.25
CA GLN A 31 0.34 -21.38 1.49
C GLN A 31 0.12 -22.63 2.35
N ALA A 32 0.72 -22.68 3.55
CA ALA A 32 0.57 -23.82 4.47
C ALA A 32 -0.87 -24.03 4.95
N SER A 33 -1.68 -22.97 4.92
CA SER A 33 -3.08 -22.99 5.34
C SER A 33 -4.06 -23.10 4.16
N ASP A 34 -3.57 -23.15 2.92
CA ASP A 34 -4.36 -23.11 1.68
C ASP A 34 -5.35 -21.92 1.60
N ILE A 35 -4.89 -20.74 2.03
CA ILE A 35 -5.69 -19.50 2.04
C ILE A 35 -5.15 -18.53 0.99
N ARG A 36 -6.05 -17.92 0.21
CA ARG A 36 -5.77 -16.74 -0.62
C ARG A 36 -6.44 -15.52 0.01
N PRO A 37 -5.68 -14.62 0.65
CA PRO A 37 -6.27 -13.45 1.28
C PRO A 37 -6.67 -12.39 0.24
N LYS A 38 -7.66 -11.57 0.58
CA LYS A 38 -8.03 -10.37 -0.17
C LYS A 38 -7.17 -9.20 0.26
N ILE A 39 -6.43 -8.60 -0.68
CA ILE A 39 -5.51 -7.50 -0.40
C ILE A 39 -5.90 -6.24 -1.18
N LEU A 40 -6.13 -5.15 -0.46
CA LEU A 40 -6.28 -3.82 -1.05
C LEU A 40 -4.93 -3.09 -1.09
N MET A 41 -4.37 -2.91 -2.28
CA MET A 41 -3.06 -2.29 -2.47
C MET A 41 -3.18 -0.84 -2.94
N HIS A 42 -2.80 0.09 -2.07
CA HIS A 42 -2.68 1.50 -2.42
C HIS A 42 -1.57 1.73 -3.47
N VAL A 43 -1.90 2.50 -4.51
CA VAL A 43 -0.96 3.00 -5.52
C VAL A 43 -1.24 4.47 -5.85
N CYS A 44 -0.19 5.18 -6.27
CA CYS A 44 -0.28 6.55 -6.76
C CYS A 44 0.17 6.70 -8.23
N CYS A 45 0.59 5.60 -8.87
CA CYS A 45 1.15 5.58 -10.22
C CYS A 45 1.14 4.16 -10.81
N ALA A 46 1.05 4.02 -12.14
CA ALA A 46 1.08 2.72 -12.81
C ALA A 46 2.41 1.94 -12.66
N PRO A 47 3.60 2.57 -12.68
CA PRO A 47 4.84 1.85 -12.39
C PRO A 47 4.86 1.19 -11.00
N CYS A 48 4.14 1.79 -10.04
CA CYS A 48 4.09 1.35 -8.67
C CYS A 48 3.43 -0.04 -8.53
N SER A 49 2.55 -0.43 -9.46
CA SER A 49 1.84 -1.73 -9.42
C SER A 49 2.57 -2.89 -10.08
N THR A 50 3.64 -2.68 -10.86
CA THR A 50 4.26 -3.73 -11.70
C THR A 50 4.73 -4.96 -10.91
N TYR A 51 5.86 -4.84 -10.20
CA TYR A 51 6.42 -5.95 -9.40
C TYR A 51 5.46 -6.40 -8.29
N THR A 52 4.75 -5.45 -7.69
CA THR A 52 3.75 -5.68 -6.66
C THR A 52 2.66 -6.65 -7.10
N LEU A 53 2.08 -6.44 -8.29
CA LEU A 53 1.03 -7.29 -8.83
C LEU A 53 1.57 -8.65 -9.27
N GLU A 54 2.71 -8.68 -9.95
CA GLU A 54 3.34 -9.95 -10.37
C GLU A 54 3.59 -10.87 -9.18
N TYR A 55 4.11 -10.33 -8.07
CA TYR A 55 4.40 -11.11 -6.88
C TYR A 55 3.14 -11.46 -6.08
N LEU A 56 2.30 -10.48 -5.74
CA LEU A 56 1.16 -10.73 -4.84
C LEU A 56 0.06 -11.56 -5.49
N SER A 57 -0.19 -11.42 -6.80
CA SER A 57 -1.26 -12.17 -7.48
C SER A 57 -1.02 -13.68 -7.49
N GLN A 58 0.22 -14.14 -7.29
CA GLN A 58 0.52 -15.56 -7.11
C GLN A 58 -0.10 -16.13 -5.84
N TRP A 59 -0.21 -15.32 -4.78
CA TRP A 59 -0.52 -15.78 -3.42
C TRP A 59 -1.83 -15.22 -2.86
N ALA A 60 -2.39 -14.17 -3.47
CA ALA A 60 -3.52 -13.42 -2.94
C ALA A 60 -4.46 -12.91 -4.03
N ASP A 61 -5.68 -12.56 -3.64
CA ASP A 61 -6.65 -11.90 -4.49
C ASP A 61 -6.49 -10.38 -4.34
N VAL A 62 -5.88 -9.76 -5.35
CA VAL A 62 -5.42 -8.37 -5.25
C VAL A 62 -6.40 -7.40 -5.90
N THR A 63 -6.68 -6.32 -5.19
CA THR A 63 -7.36 -5.14 -5.73
C THR A 63 -6.43 -3.94 -5.61
N ILE A 64 -6.25 -3.22 -6.72
CA ILE A 64 -5.50 -1.96 -6.76
C ILE A 64 -6.42 -0.82 -6.36
N TYR A 65 -5.98 0.00 -5.41
CA TYR A 65 -6.64 1.23 -5.00
C TYR A 65 -5.80 2.43 -5.40
N PHE A 66 -6.23 3.17 -6.43
CA PHE A 66 -5.60 4.41 -6.83
C PHE A 66 -6.09 5.55 -5.94
N ALA A 67 -5.22 6.06 -5.07
CA ALA A 67 -5.58 7.16 -4.17
C ALA A 67 -4.37 8.08 -3.93
N ASN A 68 -4.46 9.33 -4.39
CA ASN A 68 -3.44 10.34 -4.07
C ASN A 68 -3.93 11.76 -4.37
N SER A 69 -4.62 12.37 -3.41
CA SER A 69 -5.14 13.74 -3.54
C SER A 69 -4.05 14.83 -3.56
N ASN A 70 -2.78 14.49 -3.33
CA ASN A 70 -1.63 15.42 -3.47
C ASN A 70 -1.15 15.54 -4.93
N ILE A 71 -1.74 14.83 -5.90
CA ILE A 71 -1.37 15.00 -7.31
C ILE A 71 -1.99 16.30 -7.82
N HIS A 72 -1.14 17.16 -8.37
CA HIS A 72 -1.54 18.40 -9.01
C HIS A 72 -0.80 18.57 -10.34
N PRO A 73 -1.45 19.15 -11.36
CA PRO A 73 -2.85 19.60 -11.39
C PRO A 73 -3.87 18.44 -11.47
N LYS A 74 -5.18 18.73 -11.37
CA LYS A 74 -6.27 17.73 -11.42
C LYS A 74 -6.22 16.82 -12.64
N ASP A 75 -5.83 17.35 -13.80
CA ASP A 75 -5.69 16.55 -15.02
C ASP A 75 -4.59 15.49 -14.92
N GLU A 76 -3.52 15.76 -14.17
CA GLU A 76 -2.46 14.78 -13.91
C GLU A 76 -2.95 13.65 -12.99
N TYR A 77 -3.86 13.93 -12.05
CA TYR A 77 -4.49 12.90 -11.22
C TYR A 77 -5.24 11.90 -12.10
N TYR A 78 -6.17 12.38 -12.93
CA TYR A 78 -6.99 11.52 -13.78
C TYR A 78 -6.18 10.82 -14.87
N ARG A 79 -5.14 11.49 -15.40
CA ARG A 79 -4.20 10.84 -16.32
C ARG A 79 -3.51 9.65 -15.65
N ARG A 80 -3.00 9.81 -14.43
CA ARG A 80 -2.35 8.71 -13.69
C ARG A 80 -3.31 7.61 -13.30
N GLU A 81 -4.53 7.97 -12.91
CA GLU A 81 -5.62 7.03 -12.64
C GLU A 81 -5.89 6.16 -13.87
N TYR A 82 -6.14 6.80 -15.01
CA TYR A 82 -6.42 6.12 -16.28
C TYR A 82 -5.27 5.19 -16.72
N VAL A 83 -4.03 5.66 -16.65
CA VAL A 83 -2.87 4.84 -17.00
C VAL A 83 -2.72 3.64 -16.05
N THR A 84 -3.04 3.82 -14.77
CA THR A 84 -3.02 2.72 -13.78
C THR A 84 -4.13 1.70 -14.05
N GLN A 85 -5.35 2.17 -14.34
CA GLN A 85 -6.47 1.30 -14.73
C GLN A 85 -6.15 0.49 -15.98
N LYS A 86 -5.62 1.15 -17.01
CA LYS A 86 -5.18 0.50 -18.25
C LYS A 86 -4.08 -0.54 -17.98
N PHE A 87 -3.12 -0.20 -17.12
CA PHE A 87 -2.07 -1.14 -16.72
C PHE A 87 -2.64 -2.40 -16.07
N VAL A 88 -3.59 -2.28 -15.15
CA VAL A 88 -4.25 -3.43 -14.50
C VAL A 88 -5.00 -4.28 -15.54
N HIS A 89 -5.70 -3.65 -16.49
CA HIS A 89 -6.36 -4.34 -17.58
C HIS A 89 -5.38 -5.14 -18.45
N ASP A 90 -4.31 -4.50 -18.91
CA ASP A 90 -3.29 -5.13 -19.75
C ASP A 90 -2.56 -6.25 -18.99
N PHE A 91 -2.27 -6.05 -17.70
CA PHE A 91 -1.69 -7.07 -16.83
C PHE A 91 -2.56 -8.33 -16.76
N ASN A 92 -3.85 -8.19 -16.48
CA ASN A 92 -4.78 -9.32 -16.44
C ASN A 92 -4.85 -10.04 -17.79
N LYS A 93 -4.93 -9.29 -18.89
CA LYS A 93 -4.95 -9.85 -20.24
C LYS A 93 -3.71 -10.67 -20.57
N ASN A 94 -2.53 -10.21 -20.15
CA ASN A 94 -1.26 -10.84 -20.47
C ASN A 94 -0.89 -12.01 -19.55
N THR A 95 -1.40 -12.02 -18.32
CA THR A 95 -1.02 -13.00 -17.28
C THR A 95 -2.11 -14.01 -16.96
N GLY A 96 -3.37 -13.71 -17.27
CA GLY A 96 -4.52 -14.51 -16.87
C GLY A 96 -4.99 -14.28 -15.43
N TYR A 97 -4.36 -13.37 -14.68
CA TYR A 97 -4.84 -12.97 -13.36
C TYR A 97 -6.12 -12.11 -13.45
N SER A 98 -6.83 -11.97 -12.32
CA SER A 98 -8.07 -11.20 -12.20
C SER A 98 -7.95 -10.09 -11.15
N VAL A 99 -6.94 -9.23 -11.31
CA VAL A 99 -6.71 -8.08 -10.42
C VAL A 99 -7.82 -7.05 -10.64
N GLN A 100 -8.44 -6.58 -9.56
CA GLN A 100 -9.47 -5.53 -9.63
C GLN A 100 -8.85 -4.13 -9.52
N PHE A 101 -9.55 -3.11 -9.98
CA PHE A 101 -9.13 -1.71 -9.89
C PHE A 101 -10.24 -0.85 -9.29
N LEU A 102 -9.86 -0.02 -8.31
CA LEU A 102 -10.68 0.98 -7.66
C LEU A 102 -9.93 2.30 -7.63
N SER A 103 -10.65 3.42 -7.66
CA SER A 103 -10.07 4.75 -7.48
C SER A 103 -10.80 5.54 -6.41
N ALA A 104 -10.02 6.34 -5.67
CA ALA A 104 -10.53 7.32 -4.73
C ALA A 104 -11.05 8.56 -5.47
N PRO A 105 -12.02 9.29 -4.90
CA PRO A 105 -12.36 10.62 -5.38
C PRO A 105 -11.15 11.57 -5.25
N TYR A 106 -11.03 12.52 -6.18
CA TYR A 106 -9.99 13.55 -6.13
C TYR A 106 -10.38 14.68 -5.18
N GLU A 107 -9.92 14.60 -3.93
CA GLU A 107 -10.27 15.52 -2.85
C GLU A 107 -9.03 16.24 -2.27
N PRO A 108 -8.40 17.16 -3.03
CA PRO A 108 -7.16 17.81 -2.60
C PRO A 108 -7.33 18.71 -1.36
N ASN A 109 -8.53 19.22 -1.13
CA ASN A 109 -8.83 20.09 0.01
C ASN A 109 -8.65 19.37 1.35
N GLU A 110 -8.93 18.06 1.43
CA GLU A 110 -8.68 17.28 2.65
C GLU A 110 -7.18 17.20 2.93
N PHE A 111 -6.41 16.88 1.89
CA PHE A 111 -4.95 16.80 2.00
C PHE A 111 -4.34 18.14 2.41
N PHE A 112 -4.73 19.26 1.77
CA PHE A 112 -4.22 20.59 2.10
C PHE A 112 -4.46 21.01 3.53
N LYS A 113 -5.62 20.67 4.10
CA LYS A 113 -5.91 20.95 5.51
C LYS A 113 -4.95 20.21 6.44
N ILE A 114 -4.65 18.96 6.12
CA ILE A 114 -3.83 18.08 6.95
C ILE A 114 -2.34 18.46 6.87
N VAL A 115 -1.85 18.94 5.73
CA VAL A 115 -0.45 19.36 5.56
C VAL A 115 -0.21 20.84 5.83
N HIS A 116 -1.21 21.57 6.31
CA HIS A 116 -1.07 22.99 6.59
C HIS A 116 0.01 23.25 7.64
N GLY A 117 0.92 24.19 7.36
CA GLY A 117 2.09 24.50 8.18
C GLY A 117 3.31 23.60 7.94
N LEU A 118 3.20 22.61 7.03
CA LEU A 118 4.31 21.73 6.63
C LEU A 118 4.71 21.94 5.16
N GLU A 119 4.29 23.04 4.53
CA GLU A 119 4.43 23.26 3.09
C GLU A 119 5.89 23.27 2.64
N GLU A 120 6.76 23.85 3.47
CA GLU A 120 8.20 24.05 3.23
C GLU A 120 9.08 22.89 3.73
N GLU A 121 8.49 21.82 4.30
CA GLU A 121 9.24 20.66 4.74
C GLU A 121 9.96 19.98 3.55
N PRO A 122 11.24 19.59 3.70
CA PRO A 122 11.99 18.94 2.65
C PRO A 122 11.42 17.55 2.34
N GLU A 123 11.76 17.01 1.16
CA GLU A 123 11.42 15.62 0.83
C GLU A 123 12.03 14.66 1.86
N GLY A 124 11.21 13.76 2.39
CA GLY A 124 11.58 12.86 3.48
C GLY A 124 11.38 13.43 4.89
N GLY A 125 10.99 14.70 5.02
CA GLY A 125 10.64 15.37 6.28
C GLY A 125 9.25 15.01 6.81
N GLU A 126 8.72 15.81 7.74
CA GLU A 126 7.48 15.51 8.45
C GLU A 126 6.26 15.47 7.53
N ARG A 127 6.22 16.35 6.51
CA ARG A 127 5.16 16.34 5.48
C ARG A 127 5.02 14.97 4.79
N CYS A 128 6.12 14.26 4.57
CA CYS A 128 6.07 12.94 3.97
C CYS A 128 5.39 11.91 4.88
N LYS A 129 5.62 11.97 6.19
CA LYS A 129 4.98 11.06 7.16
C LYS A 129 3.47 11.29 7.17
N VAL A 130 3.05 12.54 7.28
CA VAL A 130 1.64 12.95 7.21
C VAL A 130 0.97 12.49 5.91
N CYS A 131 1.70 12.59 4.79
CA CYS A 131 1.21 12.12 3.49
C CYS A 131 1.08 10.59 3.40
N TYR A 132 1.97 9.83 4.03
CA TYR A 132 1.86 8.37 4.10
C TYR A 132 0.71 7.95 4.99
N ASP A 133 0.57 8.57 6.16
CA ASP A 133 -0.50 8.34 7.12
C ASP A 133 -1.87 8.57 6.47
N PHE A 134 -2.09 9.76 5.89
CA PHE A 134 -3.33 10.08 5.17
C PHE A 134 -3.70 9.04 4.10
N ARG A 135 -2.73 8.56 3.33
CA ARG A 135 -2.97 7.57 2.27
C ARG A 135 -3.26 6.18 2.82
N LEU A 136 -2.54 5.77 3.86
CA LEU A 136 -2.72 4.46 4.49
C LEU A 136 -4.03 4.40 5.26
N ASP A 137 -4.38 5.47 5.98
CA ASP A 137 -5.65 5.65 6.68
C ASP A 137 -6.85 5.51 5.72
N LYS A 138 -6.88 6.29 4.63
CA LYS A 138 -7.92 6.17 3.57
C LYS A 138 -7.98 4.78 2.94
N THR A 139 -6.85 4.06 2.88
CA THR A 139 -6.80 2.70 2.33
C THR A 139 -7.33 1.68 3.33
N ALA A 140 -7.01 1.83 4.62
CA ALA A 140 -7.52 0.99 5.69
C ALA A 140 -9.04 1.17 5.84
N GLU A 141 -9.53 2.41 5.83
CA GLU A 141 -10.96 2.73 5.82
C GLU A 141 -11.69 2.00 4.67
N LYS A 142 -11.15 2.13 3.44
CA LYS A 142 -11.73 1.46 2.26
C LYS A 142 -11.61 -0.07 2.33
N ALA A 143 -10.56 -0.60 2.94
CA ALA A 143 -10.37 -2.03 3.14
C ALA A 143 -11.44 -2.61 4.07
N VAL A 144 -11.74 -1.93 5.18
CA VAL A 144 -12.83 -2.32 6.09
C VAL A 144 -14.18 -2.25 5.39
N GLU A 145 -14.48 -1.14 4.70
CA GLU A 145 -15.75 -0.94 3.98
C GLU A 145 -16.07 -2.09 3.00
N LEU A 146 -15.04 -2.61 2.33
CA LEU A 146 -15.18 -3.63 1.29
C LEU A 146 -14.81 -5.05 1.75
N GLY A 147 -14.49 -5.23 3.04
CA GLY A 147 -14.17 -6.53 3.62
C GLY A 147 -12.88 -7.16 3.08
N PHE A 148 -11.82 -6.37 2.95
CA PHE A 148 -10.47 -6.85 2.65
C PHE A 148 -9.79 -7.37 3.93
N ASP A 149 -8.97 -8.40 3.77
CA ASP A 149 -8.22 -8.98 4.88
C ASP A 149 -6.99 -8.15 5.24
N TYR A 150 -6.35 -7.60 4.20
CA TYR A 150 -5.20 -6.72 4.34
C TYR A 150 -5.33 -5.46 3.50
N PHE A 151 -4.74 -4.38 4.01
CA PHE A 151 -4.38 -3.21 3.23
C PHE A 151 -2.86 -3.08 3.16
N GLY A 152 -2.36 -2.55 2.05
CA GLY A 152 -0.93 -2.33 1.87
C GLY A 152 -0.67 -1.17 0.92
N SER A 153 0.61 -0.86 0.69
CA SER A 153 0.98 0.27 -0.16
C SER A 153 2.20 -0.03 -1.00
N ALA A 154 2.08 0.23 -2.30
CA ALA A 154 3.20 0.13 -3.24
C ALA A 154 4.24 1.26 -3.09
N LEU A 155 4.05 2.20 -2.15
CA LEU A 155 5.03 3.28 -1.90
C LEU A 155 6.42 2.74 -1.55
N THR A 156 6.49 1.54 -0.99
CA THR A 156 7.73 0.87 -0.59
C THR A 156 8.61 0.48 -1.78
N ILE A 157 8.10 0.50 -3.02
CA ILE A 157 8.89 0.25 -4.25
C ILE A 157 9.90 1.38 -4.56
N SER A 158 9.64 2.59 -4.07
CA SER A 158 10.40 3.78 -4.46
C SER A 158 11.74 3.82 -3.73
N PRO A 159 12.90 3.92 -4.42
CA PRO A 159 14.21 3.99 -3.76
C PRO A 159 14.36 5.25 -2.89
N HIS A 160 13.64 6.31 -3.23
CA HIS A 160 13.64 7.59 -2.51
C HIS A 160 12.78 7.58 -1.25
N LYS A 161 11.92 6.56 -1.06
CA LYS A 161 11.04 6.48 0.12
C LYS A 161 11.59 5.51 1.16
N ASN A 162 11.49 5.91 2.41
CA ASN A 162 11.90 5.07 3.53
C ASN A 162 10.82 4.01 3.80
N SER A 163 11.11 2.76 3.42
CA SER A 163 10.22 1.61 3.64
C SER A 163 9.99 1.37 5.14
N GLN A 164 10.97 1.64 6.00
CA GLN A 164 10.78 1.48 7.45
C GLN A 164 9.69 2.41 7.97
N THR A 165 9.77 3.69 7.61
CA THR A 165 8.77 4.70 8.00
C THR A 165 7.37 4.34 7.48
N ILE A 166 7.24 3.94 6.21
CA ILE A 166 5.95 3.58 5.62
C ILE A 166 5.32 2.39 6.35
N ASN A 167 6.11 1.35 6.64
CA ASN A 167 5.60 0.16 7.33
C ASN A 167 5.24 0.47 8.78
N THR A 168 6.03 1.26 9.50
CA THR A 168 5.68 1.69 10.87
C THR A 168 4.35 2.42 10.89
N ILE A 169 4.14 3.39 9.98
CA ILE A 169 2.85 4.10 9.87
C ILE A 169 1.72 3.13 9.56
N GLY A 170 1.90 2.19 8.63
CA GLY A 170 0.88 1.19 8.31
C GLY A 170 0.51 0.28 9.50
N ILE A 171 1.49 -0.12 10.29
CA ILE A 171 1.30 -0.90 11.53
C ILE A 171 0.57 -0.06 12.58
N ASP A 172 0.80 1.25 12.65
CA ASP A 172 0.07 2.12 13.56
C ASP A 172 -1.37 2.34 13.09
N VAL A 173 -1.60 2.49 11.78
CA VAL A 173 -2.95 2.61 11.19
C VAL A 173 -3.78 1.36 11.43
N GLN A 174 -3.24 0.14 11.29
CA GLN A 174 -4.04 -1.09 11.51
C GLN A 174 -4.63 -1.19 12.93
N LYS A 175 -4.05 -0.52 13.93
CA LYS A 175 -4.55 -0.55 15.31
C LYS A 175 -5.91 0.14 15.47
N ILE A 176 -6.29 0.97 14.50
CA ILE A 176 -7.51 1.78 14.50
C ILE A 176 -8.63 1.09 13.70
N TYR A 177 -8.29 0.15 12.82
CA TYR A 177 -9.22 -0.46 11.86
C TYR A 177 -9.30 -1.99 12.02
N ASP A 178 -10.46 -2.56 11.70
CA ASP A 178 -10.65 -4.02 11.68
C ASP A 178 -10.15 -4.63 10.35
N THR A 179 -8.88 -4.37 10.02
CA THR A 179 -8.15 -4.92 8.87
C THR A 179 -6.66 -4.95 9.21
N GLN A 180 -5.94 -5.89 8.62
CA GLN A 180 -4.51 -6.07 8.92
C GLN A 180 -3.64 -5.29 7.92
N TYR A 181 -2.48 -4.81 8.36
CA TYR A 181 -1.51 -4.20 7.45
C TYR A 181 -0.63 -5.26 6.78
N LEU A 182 -0.40 -5.11 5.47
CA LEU A 182 0.55 -5.92 4.73
C LEU A 182 1.93 -5.24 4.73
N PRO A 183 2.87 -5.67 5.59
CA PRO A 183 4.24 -5.16 5.55
C PRO A 183 4.92 -5.53 4.23
N SER A 184 5.67 -4.59 3.65
CA SER A 184 6.39 -4.84 2.41
C SER A 184 7.65 -3.99 2.24
N ASP A 185 8.67 -4.53 1.58
CA ASP A 185 9.77 -3.76 0.99
C ASP A 185 9.94 -4.21 -0.46
N LEU A 186 9.27 -3.51 -1.37
CA LEU A 186 9.12 -3.93 -2.77
C LEU A 186 10.24 -3.40 -3.67
N LYS A 187 11.31 -2.83 -3.10
CA LYS A 187 12.48 -2.40 -3.87
C LYS A 187 13.09 -3.62 -4.55
N LYS A 188 13.22 -3.56 -5.88
CA LYS A 188 13.91 -4.60 -6.65
C LYS A 188 15.32 -4.79 -6.08
N LYS A 189 15.68 -6.04 -5.77
CA LYS A 189 17.06 -6.44 -5.46
C LYS A 189 17.84 -6.66 -6.76
#